data_AF-A0AAW9H146-F1
#
_entry.id   AF-A0AAW9H146-F1
#
_cell.length_a   1.000
_cell.length_b   1.000
_cell.length_c   1.000
_cell.angle_alpha   90.00
_cell.angle_beta   90.00
_cell.angle_gamma   90.00
#
_symmetry.space_group_name_H-M   'P 1'
#
loop_
_entity.id
_entity.type
_entity.pdbx_description
1 polymer ?
#
loop_
_entity_poly.entity_id
_entity_poly.type
_entity_poly.pdbx_seq_one_letter_code
_entity_poly.pdbx_strand_id
1 'polypeptide(L)'
;MHTVSALDQPTHARVSIDLDAEMAYWQQAHAEGRLGRQGFADYAQLLKIGYDVYLAYPRANEAQLYRVLQDAYHQCAPMLSVPWDEARWLVRHAWQHLAHSGRCH
;
A
#
# COMPACT_ATOMS: atom_id res chain seq x y z
N MET A 1 -38.14 -0.37 -28.20
CA MET A 1 -38.17 0.77 -27.27
C MET A 1 -36.81 0.82 -26.60
N HIS A 2 -36.18 1.99 -26.73
CA HIS A 2 -34.83 2.42 -26.29
C HIS A 2 -34.53 2.00 -24.83
N THR A 3 -33.31 1.80 -24.32
CA THR A 3 -31.93 2.02 -24.76
C THR A 3 -31.03 1.37 -23.70
N VAL A 4 -29.82 0.94 -24.09
CA VAL A 4 -28.74 0.57 -23.16
C VAL A 4 -28.46 1.73 -22.19
N SER A 5 -28.37 1.46 -20.89
CA SER A 5 -27.86 2.44 -19.91
C SER A 5 -26.51 1.98 -19.41
N ALA A 6 -25.52 2.23 -20.26
CA ALA A 6 -24.20 2.63 -19.81
C ALA A 6 -24.34 4.02 -19.17
N LEU A 7 -24.09 4.09 -17.86
CA LEU A 7 -23.68 5.31 -17.17
C LEU A 7 -22.43 4.88 -16.41
N ASP A 8 -21.27 5.03 -17.02
CA ASP A 8 -20.46 6.24 -16.86
C ASP A 8 -20.23 6.51 -15.37
N GLN A 9 -19.46 5.62 -14.75
CA GLN A 9 -18.79 5.98 -13.52
C GLN A 9 -17.60 6.83 -13.95
N PRO A 10 -17.46 8.07 -13.43
CA PRO A 10 -16.42 8.96 -13.87
C PRO A 10 -15.09 8.26 -13.74
N THR A 11 -14.40 8.08 -14.86
CA THR A 11 -12.96 7.86 -14.88
C THR A 11 -12.32 9.13 -14.33
N HIS A 12 -12.39 9.31 -13.01
CA HIS A 12 -11.20 9.76 -12.33
C HIS A 12 -10.12 8.82 -12.86
N ALA A 13 -9.12 9.36 -13.55
CA ALA A 13 -7.82 8.73 -13.65
C ALA A 13 -7.26 8.62 -12.22
N ARG A 14 -7.94 7.80 -11.44
CA ARG A 14 -7.55 7.32 -10.14
C ARG A 14 -6.42 6.42 -10.53
N VAL A 15 -5.20 6.87 -10.21
CA VAL A 15 -3.99 6.05 -10.26
C VAL A 15 -4.40 4.68 -9.72
N SER A 16 -4.67 3.76 -10.64
CA SER A 16 -5.24 2.46 -10.30
C SER A 16 -4.02 1.65 -9.98
N ILE A 17 -3.59 1.79 -8.73
CA ILE A 17 -2.53 0.97 -8.19
C ILE A 17 -3.05 -0.44 -8.29
N ASP A 18 -2.38 -1.26 -9.09
CA ASP A 18 -2.69 -2.67 -9.18
C ASP A 18 -2.16 -3.33 -7.90
N LEU A 19 -3.00 -3.26 -6.86
CA LEU A 19 -2.68 -3.81 -5.55
C LEU A 19 -2.44 -5.32 -5.62
N ASP A 20 -3.05 -6.01 -6.58
CA ASP A 20 -2.85 -7.44 -6.81
C ASP A 20 -1.43 -7.70 -7.35
N ALA A 21 -1.01 -6.94 -8.36
CA ALA A 21 0.36 -7.00 -8.89
C ALA A 21 1.41 -6.63 -7.83
N GLU A 22 1.16 -5.58 -7.03
CA GLU A 22 2.05 -5.21 -5.93
C GLU A 22 2.12 -6.34 -4.89
N MET A 23 0.97 -6.89 -4.47
CA MET A 23 0.95 -7.97 -3.50
C MET A 23 1.66 -9.23 -4.02
N ALA A 24 1.52 -9.56 -5.30
CA ALA A 24 2.26 -10.64 -5.94
C ALA A 24 3.77 -10.39 -5.92
N TYR A 25 4.21 -9.16 -6.22
CA TYR A 25 5.62 -8.76 -6.14
C TYR A 25 6.17 -8.89 -4.72
N TRP A 26 5.44 -8.41 -3.71
CA TRP A 26 5.85 -8.51 -2.30
C TRP A 26 5.83 -9.95 -1.80
N GLN A 27 4.87 -10.76 -2.25
CA GLN A 27 4.81 -12.19 -1.94
C GLN A 27 6.01 -12.92 -2.51
N GLN A 28 6.38 -12.62 -3.76
CA GLN A 28 7.57 -13.19 -4.39
C GLN A 28 8.84 -12.75 -3.66
N ALA A 29 8.98 -11.47 -3.34
CA ALA A 29 10.12 -10.97 -2.57
C ALA A 29 10.22 -11.63 -1.17
N HIS A 30 9.09 -11.98 -0.55
CA HIS A 30 9.06 -12.73 0.71
C HIS A 30 9.47 -14.19 0.51
N ALA A 31 8.98 -14.84 -0.54
CA ALA A 31 9.37 -16.21 -0.90
C ALA A 31 10.86 -16.32 -1.25
N GLU A 32 11.45 -15.26 -1.80
CA GLU A 32 12.89 -15.13 -2.06
C GLU A 32 13.72 -14.86 -0.79
N GLY A 33 13.08 -14.69 0.38
CA GLY A 33 13.73 -14.37 1.64
C GLY A 33 14.28 -12.94 1.74
N ARG A 34 13.82 -12.03 0.86
CA ARG A 34 14.19 -10.61 0.89
C ARG A 34 13.40 -9.82 1.94
N LEU A 35 12.25 -10.34 2.37
CA LEU A 35 11.48 -9.81 3.50
C LEU A 35 11.81 -10.61 4.77
N GLY A 36 11.54 -10.00 5.93
CA GLY A 36 11.84 -10.58 7.23
C GLY A 36 11.10 -11.90 7.50
N ARG A 37 11.40 -12.50 8.66
CA ARG A 37 10.91 -13.83 9.05
C ARG A 37 9.41 -13.91 9.38
N GLN A 38 8.70 -12.78 9.42
CA GLN A 38 7.29 -12.76 9.80
C GLN A 38 6.40 -13.33 8.70
N GLY A 39 5.16 -13.65 9.06
CA GLY A 39 4.17 -14.11 8.10
C GLY A 39 3.91 -13.05 7.03
N PHE A 40 3.77 -13.48 5.78
CA PHE A 40 3.38 -12.56 4.70
C PHE A 40 2.03 -11.88 4.99
N ALA A 41 1.15 -12.50 5.78
CA ALA A 41 -0.12 -11.90 6.18
C ALA A 41 0.07 -10.58 6.96
N ASP A 42 1.01 -10.53 7.91
CA ASP A 42 1.35 -9.30 8.64
C ASP A 42 1.88 -8.23 7.69
N TYR A 43 2.81 -8.60 6.81
CA TYR A 43 3.39 -7.69 5.82
C TYR A 43 2.35 -7.18 4.82
N ALA A 44 1.48 -8.05 4.33
CA ALA A 44 0.40 -7.70 3.41
C ALA A 44 -0.59 -6.72 4.04
N GLN A 45 -0.97 -6.95 5.30
CA GLN A 45 -1.84 -6.02 6.03
C GLN A 45 -1.17 -4.65 6.18
N LEU A 46 0.12 -4.63 6.50
CA LEU A 46 0.90 -3.42 6.66
C LEU A 46 1.06 -2.62 5.36
N LEU A 47 1.34 -3.32 4.26
CA LEU A 47 1.39 -2.76 2.91
C LEU A 47 0.04 -2.14 2.55
N LYS A 48 -1.06 -2.84 2.81
CA LYS A 48 -2.41 -2.36 2.52
C LYS A 48 -2.76 -1.09 3.29
N ILE A 49 -2.41 -1.01 4.57
CA ILE A 49 -2.53 0.22 5.38
C ILE A 49 -1.66 1.33 4.79
N GLY A 50 -0.41 1.03 4.43
CA GLY A 50 0.50 2.00 3.80
C GLY A 50 -0.06 2.56 2.49
N TYR A 51 -0.63 1.73 1.64
CA TYR A 51 -1.28 2.14 0.38
C TYR A 51 -2.54 2.95 0.63
N ASP A 52 -3.38 2.55 1.60
CA ASP A 52 -4.59 3.29 1.97
C ASP A 52 -4.25 4.70 2.44
N VAL A 53 -3.24 4.85 3.31
CA VAL A 53 -2.73 6.15 3.77
C VAL A 53 -2.20 6.99 2.62
N TYR A 54 -1.44 6.38 1.69
CA TYR A 54 -0.91 7.10 0.53
C TYR A 54 -2.02 7.59 -0.42
N LEU A 55 -3.03 6.75 -0.67
CA LEU A 55 -4.17 7.04 -1.53
C LEU A 55 -5.13 8.06 -0.90
N ALA A 56 -5.32 8.01 0.42
CA ALA A 56 -6.16 8.94 1.17
C ALA A 56 -5.55 10.34 1.22
N TYR A 57 -4.22 10.45 1.23
CA TYR A 57 -3.51 11.72 1.39
C TYR A 57 -2.48 12.00 0.28
N PRO A 58 -2.90 12.20 -0.98
CA PRO A 58 -1.98 12.40 -2.11
C PRO A 58 -1.17 13.71 -2.04
N ARG A 59 -1.59 14.67 -1.20
CA ARG A 59 -0.89 15.95 -0.96
C ARG A 59 -0.13 15.99 0.36
N ALA A 60 -0.18 14.92 1.16
CA ALA A 60 0.52 14.89 2.43
C ALA A 60 2.03 14.68 2.22
N ASN A 61 2.81 15.32 3.09
CA ASN A 61 4.26 15.11 3.12
C ASN A 61 4.59 13.77 3.78
N GLU A 62 5.79 13.24 3.50
CA GLU A 62 6.27 11.96 4.06
C GLU A 62 6.12 11.91 5.59
N ALA A 63 6.40 13.02 6.29
CA ALA A 63 6.23 13.13 7.75
C ALA A 63 4.76 12.99 8.21
N GLN A 64 3.80 13.50 7.46
CA GLN A 64 2.37 13.37 7.77
C GLN A 64 1.89 11.94 7.50
N LEU A 65 2.30 11.36 6.37
CA LEU A 65 2.00 9.96 6.04
C LEU A 65 2.57 9.01 7.11
N TYR A 66 3.81 9.25 7.57
CA TYR A 66 4.40 8.47 8.66
C TYR A 66 3.64 8.61 9.98
N ARG A 67 3.13 9.80 10.32
CA ARG A 67 2.33 9.96 11.54
C ARG A 67 1.05 9.13 11.47
N VAL A 68 0.33 9.18 10.34
CA VAL A 68 -0.90 8.40 10.16
C VAL A 68 -0.58 6.90 10.14
N LEU A 69 0.47 6.50 9.45
CA LEU A 69 0.94 5.12 9.44
C LEU A 69 1.33 4.63 10.84
N GLN A 70 2.04 5.45 11.61
CA GLN A 70 2.45 5.12 12.96
C GLN A 70 1.24 4.95 13.87
N ASP A 71 0.25 5.84 13.77
CA ASP A 71 -1.00 5.72 14.53
C ASP A 71 -1.74 4.42 14.20
N ALA A 72 -1.95 4.13 12.91
CA ALA A 72 -2.56 2.89 12.44
C ALA A 72 -1.76 1.64 12.86
N TYR A 73 -0.43 1.72 12.79
CA TYR A 73 0.45 0.66 13.27
C TYR A 73 0.30 0.45 14.77
N HIS A 74 0.23 1.49 15.60
CA HIS A 74 0.02 1.34 17.04
C HIS A 74 -1.32 0.67 17.38
N GLN A 75 -2.36 0.91 16.56
CA GLN A 75 -3.66 0.24 16.71
C GLN A 75 -3.59 -1.24 16.31
N CYS A 76 -2.81 -1.59 15.30
CA CYS A 76 -2.60 -2.98 14.85
C CYS A 76 -1.45 -3.71 15.55
N ALA A 77 -0.56 -3.00 16.26
CA ALA A 77 0.63 -3.52 16.91
C ALA A 77 0.37 -4.74 17.83
N PRO A 78 -0.71 -4.82 18.62
CA PRO A 78 -0.98 -6.02 19.42
C PRO A 78 -1.31 -7.27 18.57
N MET A 79 -1.63 -7.09 17.29
CA MET A 79 -1.91 -8.18 16.35
C MET A 79 -0.77 -8.45 15.36
N LEU A 80 0.19 -7.53 15.24
CA LEU A 80 1.30 -7.61 14.31
C LEU A 80 2.57 -8.10 15.01
N SER A 81 3.24 -9.09 14.42
CA SER A 81 4.56 -9.54 14.91
C SER A 81 5.75 -8.81 14.26
N VAL A 82 5.48 -7.90 13.32
CA VAL A 82 6.49 -7.10 12.61
C VAL A 82 6.89 -5.91 13.45
N PRO A 83 8.19 -5.66 13.73
CA PRO A 83 8.63 -4.48 14.47
C PRO A 83 8.47 -3.18 13.65
N TRP A 84 8.33 -2.05 14.35
CA TRP A 84 8.09 -0.74 13.70
C TRP A 84 9.18 -0.35 12.70
N ASP A 85 10.45 -0.61 12.99
CA ASP A 85 11.56 -0.31 12.05
C ASP A 85 11.41 -1.06 10.71
N GLU A 86 11.03 -2.34 10.77
CA GLU A 86 10.82 -3.17 9.58
C GLU A 86 9.55 -2.74 8.84
N ALA A 87 8.49 -2.43 9.60
CA ALA A 87 7.23 -1.90 9.06
C ALA A 87 7.42 -0.58 8.31
N ARG A 88 8.12 0.37 8.94
CA ARG A 88 8.45 1.67 8.36
C ARG A 88 9.30 1.51 7.10
N TRP A 89 10.31 0.65 7.14
CA TRP A 89 11.15 0.38 5.97
C TRP A 89 10.34 -0.19 4.82
N LEU A 90 9.49 -1.19 5.08
CA LEU A 90 8.65 -1.84 4.07
C LEU A 90 7.68 -0.86 3.42
N VAL A 91 6.92 -0.09 4.21
CA VAL A 91 5.94 0.86 3.68
C VAL A 91 6.62 2.00 2.91
N ARG A 92 7.78 2.47 3.37
CA ARG A 92 8.57 3.44 2.60
C ARG A 92 8.98 2.89 1.24
N HIS A 93 9.45 1.64 1.21
CA HIS A 93 9.86 0.98 -0.02
C HIS A 93 8.67 0.81 -0.98
N ALA A 94 7.50 0.48 -0.44
CA ALA A 94 6.24 0.43 -1.20
C ALA A 94 5.84 1.80 -1.78
N TRP A 95 5.94 2.88 -1.00
CA TRP A 95 5.67 4.24 -1.51
C TRP A 95 6.68 4.67 -2.57
N GLN A 96 7.97 4.31 -2.41
CA GLN A 96 8.98 4.61 -3.41
C GLN A 96 8.77 3.82 -4.70
N HIS A 97 8.45 2.53 -4.59
CA HIS A 97 8.10 1.68 -5.73
C HIS A 97 6.88 2.27 -6.46
N LEU A 98 5.84 2.62 -5.72
CA LEU A 98 4.65 3.25 -6.26
C LEU A 98 4.92 4.60 -6.94
N ALA A 99 5.73 5.47 -6.32
CA ALA A 99 6.12 6.74 -6.91
C ALA A 99 7.00 6.57 -8.15
N HIS A 100 7.68 5.42 -8.31
CA HIS A 100 8.45 5.07 -9.50
C HIS A 100 7.50 4.53 -10.60
N SER A 101 6.62 3.59 -10.25
CA SER A 101 5.65 2.98 -11.16
C SER A 101 4.60 3.97 -11.66
N GLY A 102 4.17 4.92 -10.82
CA GLY A 102 3.20 5.96 -11.17
C GLY A 102 3.80 7.14 -11.93
N ARG A 103 5.13 7.22 -12.10
CA ARG A 103 5.81 8.26 -12.88
C ARG A 103 5.97 7.93 -14.36
N CYS A 104 5.57 6.74 -14.80
CA CYS A 104 5.44 6.43 -16.23
C CYS A 104 4.09 6.97 -16.74
N HIS A 105 4.05 8.25 -17.08
CA HIS A 105 3.03 8.85 -17.95
C HIS A 105 3.72 9.61 -19.08
#